data_AF-A0A4Q5L7V3-F1
#
_entry.id   AF-A0A4Q5L7V3-F1
#
_cell.length_a   1.000
_cell.length_b   1.000
_cell.length_c   1.000
_cell.angle_alpha   90.00
_cell.angle_beta   90.00
_cell.angle_gamma   90.00
#
_symmetry.space_group_name_H-M   'P 1'
#
loop_
_entity.id
_entity.type
_entity.pdbx_description
1 polymer ?
#
loop_
_entity_poly.entity_id
_entity_poly.type
_entity_poly.pdbx_seq_one_letter_code
_entity_poly.pdbx_strand_id
1 'polypeptide(L)'
;RHSLLLFYDTSPTLALSLRTRLQGTRYREDGGPLRTGYVLAQDASVTVGRYLRLSGRYALFDTDDYDTRQYVFEQDVLYAFSIPALSGQGTRMYAIAEVKCTRHLTLWLRYAETHYRHQQTVGSGLEEIQGPRRGEVKVQARYKF
;
A
#
# COMPACT_ATOMS: atom_id res chain seq x y z
N ARG A 1 6.23 22.71 -7.03
CA ARG A 1 5.58 21.38 -6.93
C ARG A 1 4.19 21.57 -6.34
N HIS A 2 3.13 21.17 -7.03
CA HIS A 2 1.77 21.22 -6.49
C HIS A 2 1.25 19.79 -6.28
N SER A 3 0.60 19.53 -5.14
CA SER A 3 -0.01 18.25 -4.81
C SER A 3 -1.44 18.44 -4.33
N LEU A 4 -2.35 17.64 -4.86
CA LEU A 4 -3.74 17.57 -4.42
C LEU A 4 -4.00 16.18 -3.84
N LEU A 5 -4.65 16.12 -2.69
CA LEU A 5 -5.04 14.88 -2.02
C LEU A 5 -6.51 14.97 -1.64
N LEU A 6 -7.30 14.05 -2.17
CA LEU A 6 -8.67 13.78 -1.73
C LEU A 6 -8.67 12.50 -0.92
N PHE A 7 -9.36 12.55 0.21
CA PHE A 7 -9.45 11.47 1.16
C PHE A 7 -10.87 11.36 1.65
N TYR A 8 -11.45 10.17 1.50
CA TYR A 8 -12.78 9.86 1.96
C TYR A 8 -12.71 8.63 2.85
N ASP A 9 -13.30 8.71 4.04
CA ASP A 9 -13.34 7.63 5.03
C ASP A 9 -14.77 7.45 5.48
N THR A 10 -15.26 6.21 5.44
CA THR A 10 -16.62 5.86 5.85
C THR A 10 -16.63 4.50 6.51
N SER A 11 -17.49 4.35 7.51
CA SER A 11 -17.74 3.07 8.18
C SER A 11 -19.23 2.74 8.07
N PRO A 12 -19.66 2.13 6.95
CA PRO A 12 -21.09 1.85 6.71
C PRO A 12 -21.70 0.96 7.79
N THR A 13 -20.89 0.13 8.44
CA THR A 13 -21.29 -0.69 9.59
C THR A 13 -20.22 -0.63 10.67
N LEU A 14 -20.53 -1.11 11.89
CA LEU A 14 -19.55 -1.25 12.96
C LEU A 14 -18.41 -2.23 12.63
N ALA A 15 -18.66 -3.16 11.70
CA ALA A 15 -17.71 -4.18 11.29
C ALA A 15 -16.89 -3.77 10.05
N LEU A 16 -17.35 -2.81 9.25
CA LEU A 16 -16.76 -2.47 7.95
C LEU A 16 -16.32 -1.01 7.93
N SER A 17 -15.05 -0.79 7.58
CA SER A 17 -14.49 0.52 7.26
C SER A 17 -13.95 0.52 5.83
N LEU A 18 -14.27 1.57 5.10
CA LEU A 18 -13.85 1.81 3.72
C LEU A 18 -13.17 3.16 3.66
N ARG A 19 -12.09 3.24 2.88
CA ARG A 19 -11.38 4.48 2.69
C ARG A 19 -10.89 4.60 1.26
N THR A 20 -11.13 5.75 0.66
CA THR A 20 -10.73 6.06 -0.71
C THR A 20 -9.73 7.20 -0.66
N ARG A 21 -8.63 7.06 -1.39
CA ARG A 21 -7.59 8.09 -1.50
C ARG A 21 -7.29 8.34 -2.97
N LEU A 22 -7.40 9.59 -3.38
CA LEU A 22 -6.92 10.07 -4.67
C LEU A 22 -5.82 11.10 -4.40
N GLN A 23 -4.63 10.87 -4.93
CA GLN A 23 -3.52 11.80 -4.83
C GLN A 23 -3.02 12.12 -6.22
N GLY A 24 -2.84 13.40 -6.52
CA GLY A 24 -2.25 13.87 -7.77
C GLY A 24 -1.11 14.84 -7.48
N THR A 25 -0.02 14.72 -8.20
CA THR A 25 1.12 15.63 -8.11
C THR A 25 1.51 16.15 -9.47
N ARG A 26 1.88 17.41 -9.53
CA ARG A 26 2.45 18.06 -10.72
C ARG A 26 3.79 18.67 -10.36
N TYR A 27 4.80 18.34 -11.15
CA TYR A 27 6.15 18.84 -11.02
C TYR A 27 6.60 19.42 -12.35
N ARG A 28 7.23 20.59 -12.29
CA ARG A 28 7.88 21.23 -13.43
C ARG A 28 9.24 21.65 -12.93
N GLU A 29 10.28 21.16 -13.60
CA GLU A 29 11.65 21.63 -13.44
C GLU A 29 11.86 22.85 -14.34
N ASP A 30 12.75 23.77 -13.97
CA ASP A 30 12.95 25.02 -14.71
C ASP A 30 13.34 24.74 -16.17
N GLY A 31 12.49 25.18 -17.10
CA GLY A 31 12.66 24.94 -18.55
C GLY A 31 12.29 23.53 -19.04
N GLY A 32 11.89 22.61 -18.18
CA GLY A 32 11.58 21.20 -18.52
C GLY A 32 10.09 20.92 -18.81
N PRO A 33 9.77 19.72 -19.34
CA PRO A 33 8.39 19.28 -19.57
C PRO A 33 7.64 19.13 -18.23
N LEU A 34 6.31 19.32 -18.27
CA LEU A 34 5.45 19.09 -17.11
C LEU A 34 5.39 17.58 -16.81
N ARG A 35 5.83 17.17 -15.62
CA ARG A 35 5.71 15.81 -15.12
C ARG A 35 4.53 15.69 -14.16
N THR A 36 3.79 14.61 -14.27
CA THR A 36 2.60 14.32 -13.48
C THR A 36 2.68 12.94 -12.85
N GLY A 37 1.90 12.76 -11.80
CA GLY A 37 1.74 11.46 -11.19
C GLY A 37 0.47 11.42 -10.37
N TYR A 38 -0.18 10.27 -10.32
CA TYR A 38 -1.35 10.05 -9.50
C TYR A 38 -1.35 8.67 -8.83
N VAL A 39 -2.06 8.59 -7.72
CA VAL A 39 -2.44 7.34 -7.05
C VAL A 39 -3.94 7.39 -6.79
N LEU A 40 -4.62 6.31 -7.15
CA LEU A 40 -5.96 6.01 -6.69
C LEU A 40 -5.90 4.75 -5.84
N ALA A 41 -6.32 4.84 -4.58
CA ALA A 41 -6.32 3.71 -3.66
C ALA A 41 -7.70 3.54 -3.02
N GLN A 42 -8.11 2.28 -2.91
CA GLN A 42 -9.28 1.86 -2.16
C GLN A 42 -8.85 0.88 -1.07
N ASP A 43 -9.14 1.24 0.16
CA ASP A 43 -8.94 0.45 1.36
C ASP A 43 -10.28 -0.13 1.82
N ALA A 44 -10.21 -1.34 2.34
CA ALA A 44 -11.31 -1.99 3.03
C ALA A 44 -10.78 -2.72 4.26
N SER A 45 -11.48 -2.59 5.38
CA SER A 45 -11.21 -3.30 6.63
C SER A 45 -12.49 -3.88 7.18
N VAL A 46 -12.48 -5.18 7.46
CA VAL A 46 -13.61 -5.88 8.05
C VAL A 46 -13.19 -6.58 9.35
N THR A 47 -13.99 -6.42 10.38
CA THR A 47 -13.84 -7.12 11.66
C THR A 47 -14.93 -8.17 11.77
N VAL A 48 -14.52 -9.44 11.86
CA VAL A 48 -15.42 -10.59 11.96
C VAL A 48 -15.39 -11.12 13.39
N GLY A 49 -16.46 -10.83 14.13
CA GLY A 49 -16.56 -11.14 15.55
C GLY A 49 -15.44 -10.46 16.36
N ARG A 50 -14.95 -11.15 17.41
CA ARG A 50 -13.86 -10.61 18.27
C ARG A 50 -12.47 -11.11 17.88
N TYR A 51 -12.37 -12.08 16.97
CA TYR A 51 -11.17 -12.88 16.76
C TYR A 51 -10.42 -12.53 15.47
N LEU A 52 -11.11 -12.01 14.46
CA LEU A 52 -10.52 -11.81 13.14
C LEU A 52 -10.73 -10.37 12.67
N ARG A 53 -9.65 -9.74 12.23
CA ARG A 53 -9.70 -8.50 11.45
C ARG A 53 -8.93 -8.71 10.16
N LEU A 54 -9.61 -8.44 9.05
CA LEU A 54 -9.01 -8.42 7.73
C LEU A 54 -8.92 -6.97 7.27
N SER A 55 -7.81 -6.62 6.65
CA SER A 55 -7.60 -5.28 6.10
C SER A 55 -6.86 -5.42 4.79
N GLY A 56 -7.22 -4.63 3.79
CA GLY A 56 -6.54 -4.64 2.52
C GLY A 56 -6.68 -3.34 1.78
N ARG A 57 -5.81 -3.16 0.81
CA ARG A 57 -5.83 -2.05 -0.13
C ARG A 57 -5.57 -2.57 -1.52
N TYR A 58 -6.24 -1.95 -2.48
CA TYR A 58 -5.85 -1.99 -3.88
C TYR A 58 -5.58 -0.56 -4.36
N ALA A 59 -4.43 -0.35 -4.99
CA ALA A 59 -4.00 0.95 -5.49
C ALA A 59 -3.53 0.85 -6.94
N LEU A 60 -3.92 1.85 -7.72
CA LEU A 60 -3.44 2.12 -9.07
C LEU A 60 -2.52 3.33 -8.98
N PHE A 61 -1.37 3.26 -9.63
CA PHE A 61 -0.45 4.38 -9.69
C PHE A 61 0.12 4.55 -11.10
N ASP A 62 0.32 5.80 -11.47
CA ASP A 62 0.93 6.20 -12.74
C ASP A 62 1.74 7.45 -12.46
N THR A 63 3.02 7.39 -12.77
CA THR A 63 3.98 8.46 -12.53
C THR A 63 4.94 8.50 -13.70
N ASP A 64 5.16 9.69 -14.25
CA ASP A 64 5.97 9.87 -15.45
C ASP A 64 7.46 9.60 -15.19
N ASP A 65 7.93 9.81 -13.96
CA ASP A 65 9.34 9.62 -13.59
C ASP A 65 9.52 9.28 -12.11
N TYR A 66 10.70 8.76 -11.74
CA TYR A 66 11.07 8.47 -10.35
C TYR A 66 11.03 9.72 -9.45
N ASP A 67 11.33 10.89 -10.01
CA ASP A 67 11.23 12.19 -9.31
C ASP A 67 9.78 12.53 -8.90
N THR A 68 8.80 11.90 -9.54
CA THR A 68 7.37 12.03 -9.22
C THR A 68 6.82 10.88 -8.37
N ARG A 69 7.70 10.06 -7.77
CA ARG A 69 7.29 8.94 -6.93
C ARG A 69 6.28 9.34 -5.87
N GLN A 70 5.28 8.49 -5.69
CA GLN A 70 4.24 8.67 -4.69
C GLN A 70 4.59 7.85 -3.44
N TYR A 71 4.63 8.53 -2.30
CA TYR A 71 4.76 7.88 -0.99
C TYR A 71 3.37 7.70 -0.39
N VAL A 72 2.97 6.45 -0.22
CA VAL A 72 1.64 6.13 0.30
C VAL A 72 1.80 5.27 1.54
N PHE A 73 1.41 5.79 2.70
CA PHE A 73 1.42 5.01 3.94
C PHE A 73 0.47 3.81 3.82
N GLU A 74 0.99 2.63 4.15
CA GLU A 74 0.21 1.40 4.22
C GLU A 74 0.07 0.95 5.67
N GLN A 75 -1.09 0.38 5.99
CA GLN A 75 -1.25 -0.37 7.23
C GLN A 75 -0.29 -1.56 7.18
N ASP A 76 0.40 -1.88 8.27
CA ASP A 76 1.34 -3.01 8.38
C ASP A 76 1.01 -3.85 9.62
N VAL A 77 1.79 -4.91 9.88
CA VAL A 77 1.75 -5.68 11.12
C VAL A 77 2.06 -4.79 12.33
N LEU A 78 1.76 -5.26 13.54
CA LEU A 78 1.91 -4.47 14.76
C LEU A 78 3.33 -3.89 14.90
N TYR A 79 3.41 -2.56 15.11
CA TYR A 79 4.65 -1.78 15.23
C TYR A 79 5.51 -1.70 13.96
N ALA A 80 5.01 -2.16 12.82
CA ALA A 80 5.66 -1.94 11.54
C ALA A 80 5.04 -0.76 10.80
N PHE A 81 5.82 -0.16 9.91
CA PHE A 81 5.34 0.83 8.95
C PHE A 81 5.85 0.46 7.56
N SER A 82 4.94 0.43 6.58
CA SER A 82 5.27 0.24 5.17
C SER A 82 5.04 1.56 4.45
N ILE A 83 6.11 2.12 3.88
CA ILE A 83 6.05 3.32 3.04
C ILE A 83 6.63 2.96 1.66
N PRO A 84 5.85 2.33 0.78
CA PRO A 84 6.29 2.09 -0.59
C PRO A 84 6.58 3.40 -1.33
N ALA A 85 7.71 3.41 -2.03
CA ALA A 85 7.98 4.38 -3.08
C ALA A 85 7.42 3.82 -4.40
N LEU A 86 6.28 4.35 -4.85
CA LEU A 86 5.65 3.95 -6.11
C LEU A 86 6.14 4.86 -7.24
N SER A 87 6.84 4.29 -8.21
CA SER A 87 7.36 4.97 -9.41
C SER A 87 7.09 4.17 -10.68
N GLY A 88 6.89 4.84 -11.80
CA GLY A 88 6.38 4.25 -13.03
C GLY A 88 4.88 4.00 -12.98
N GLN A 89 4.44 2.96 -13.68
CA GLN A 89 3.02 2.60 -13.83
C GLN A 89 2.77 1.22 -13.26
N GLY A 90 1.67 1.04 -12.53
CA GLY A 90 1.40 -0.25 -11.95
C GLY A 90 0.25 -0.30 -10.97
N THR A 91 0.17 -1.43 -10.29
CA THR A 91 -0.80 -1.70 -9.24
C THR A 91 -0.09 -2.15 -7.99
N ARG A 92 -0.54 -1.69 -6.83
CA ARG A 92 -0.06 -2.17 -5.54
C ARG A 92 -1.23 -2.66 -4.71
N MET A 93 -1.08 -3.84 -4.14
CA MET A 93 -2.07 -4.39 -3.24
C MET A 93 -1.42 -4.89 -1.96
N TYR A 94 -2.16 -4.85 -0.87
CA TYR A 94 -1.82 -5.61 0.32
C TYR A 94 -3.06 -6.17 0.99
N ALA A 95 -2.86 -7.25 1.73
CA ALA A 95 -3.81 -7.84 2.64
C ALA A 95 -3.11 -8.12 3.97
N ILE A 96 -3.82 -7.89 5.07
CA ILE A 96 -3.41 -8.19 6.43
C ILE A 96 -4.53 -8.97 7.09
N ALA A 97 -4.18 -10.10 7.69
CA ALA A 97 -5.03 -10.84 8.61
C ALA A 97 -4.47 -10.72 10.03
N GLU A 98 -5.26 -10.16 10.94
CA GLU A 98 -5.01 -10.21 12.38
C GLU A 98 -5.94 -11.25 13.01
N VAL A 99 -5.36 -12.25 13.66
CA VAL A 99 -6.08 -13.36 14.30
C VAL A 99 -5.75 -13.39 15.79
N LYS A 100 -6.76 -13.19 16.63
CA LYS A 100 -6.67 -13.40 18.08
C LYS A 100 -6.97 -14.86 18.40
N CYS A 101 -5.94 -15.68 18.43
CA CYS A 101 -6.05 -17.10 18.74
C CYS A 101 -6.50 -17.35 20.18
N THR A 102 -5.96 -16.57 21.13
CA THR A 102 -6.37 -16.61 22.55
C THR A 102 -6.36 -15.19 23.13
N ARG A 103 -6.76 -15.05 24.40
CA ARG A 103 -6.63 -13.78 25.13
C ARG A 103 -5.17 -13.32 25.30
N HIS A 104 -4.22 -14.25 25.18
CA HIS A 104 -2.78 -13.99 25.31
C HIS A 104 -2.07 -13.93 23.94
N LEU A 105 -2.55 -14.65 22.93
CA LEU A 105 -1.88 -14.81 21.64
C LEU A 105 -2.64 -14.10 20.51
N THR A 106 -1.94 -13.22 19.79
CA THR A 106 -2.40 -12.61 18.53
C THR A 106 -1.37 -12.87 17.43
N LEU A 107 -1.84 -13.22 16.23
CA LEU A 107 -1.03 -13.45 15.05
C LEU A 107 -1.39 -12.43 13.96
N TRP A 108 -0.39 -11.99 13.21
CA TRP A 108 -0.56 -11.20 11.99
C TRP A 108 0.11 -11.89 10.82
N LEU A 109 -0.59 -11.89 9.69
CA LEU A 109 -0.05 -12.26 8.39
C LEU A 109 -0.30 -11.09 7.45
N ARG A 110 0.75 -10.60 6.81
CA ARG A 110 0.68 -9.59 5.75
C ARG A 110 1.23 -10.17 4.47
N TYR A 111 0.51 -9.92 3.39
CA TYR A 111 0.98 -10.08 2.02
C TYR A 111 0.84 -8.75 1.29
N ALA A 112 1.89 -8.32 0.62
CA ALA A 112 1.88 -7.14 -0.25
C ALA A 112 2.52 -7.48 -1.58
N GLU A 113 1.98 -6.94 -2.67
CA GLU A 113 2.53 -7.11 -4.00
C GLU A 113 2.47 -5.79 -4.76
N THR A 114 3.55 -5.47 -5.46
CA THR A 114 3.58 -4.41 -6.48
C THR A 114 3.82 -5.02 -7.83
N HIS A 115 2.95 -4.71 -8.77
CA HIS A 115 3.04 -5.15 -10.16
C HIS A 115 3.26 -3.92 -11.04
N TYR A 116 4.44 -3.83 -11.63
CA TYR A 116 4.81 -2.75 -12.54
C TYR A 116 4.42 -3.12 -13.97
N ARG A 117 3.77 -2.20 -14.67
CA ARG A 117 3.52 -2.31 -16.10
C ARG A 117 4.76 -1.86 -16.85
N HIS A 118 5.02 -2.50 -17.99
CA HIS A 118 6.12 -2.14 -18.91
C HIS A 118 7.53 -2.25 -18.29
N GLN A 119 7.69 -3.00 -17.20
CA GLN A 119 8.99 -3.30 -16.60
C GLN A 119 9.28 -4.80 -16.71
N GLN A 120 10.51 -5.16 -17.11
CA GLN A 120 10.95 -6.55 -17.14
C GLN A 120 11.73 -6.95 -15.88
N THR A 121 12.26 -5.98 -15.16
CA THR A 121 12.95 -6.18 -13.88
C THR A 121 12.49 -5.14 -12.88
N VAL A 122 12.56 -5.47 -11.59
CA VAL A 122 12.25 -4.56 -10.49
C VAL A 122 13.43 -4.48 -9.55
N GLY A 123 13.89 -3.26 -9.23
CA GLY A 123 15.08 -3.04 -8.41
C GLY A 123 16.35 -2.96 -9.25
N SER A 124 17.50 -3.06 -8.60
CA SER A 124 18.82 -3.01 -9.27
C SER A 124 19.87 -3.73 -8.42
N GLY A 125 20.92 -4.24 -9.07
CA GLY A 125 22.03 -4.89 -8.38
C GLY A 125 21.60 -6.17 -7.68
N LEU A 126 22.00 -6.35 -6.41
CA LEU A 126 21.68 -7.56 -5.64
C LEU A 126 20.20 -7.67 -5.25
N GLU A 127 19.42 -6.59 -5.40
CA GLU A 127 17.97 -6.59 -5.16
C GLU A 127 17.15 -6.64 -6.46
N GLU A 128 17.79 -6.91 -7.61
CA GLU A 128 17.09 -7.04 -8.88
C GLU A 128 16.23 -8.31 -8.89
N ILE A 129 14.94 -8.11 -9.14
CA ILE A 129 13.96 -9.18 -9.31
C ILE A 129 13.67 -9.32 -10.79
N GLN A 130 13.81 -10.54 -11.31
CA GLN A 130 13.41 -10.87 -12.67
C GLN A 130 11.87 -10.91 -12.76
N GLY A 131 11.31 -10.10 -13.65
CA GLY A 131 9.87 -9.95 -13.85
C GLY A 131 9.26 -8.67 -13.24
N PRO A 132 8.01 -8.35 -13.57
CA PRO A 132 7.35 -7.10 -13.19
C PRO A 132 6.80 -7.06 -11.75
N ARG A 133 6.99 -8.13 -10.96
CA ARG A 133 6.30 -8.31 -9.66
C ARG A 133 7.29 -8.30 -8.51
N ARG A 134 6.98 -7.51 -7.48
CA ARG A 134 7.68 -7.52 -6.19
C ARG A 134 6.68 -7.85 -5.08
N GLY A 135 6.83 -9.02 -4.49
CA GLY A 135 6.05 -9.48 -3.35
C GLY A 135 6.78 -9.29 -2.02
N GLU A 136 6.01 -9.14 -0.94
CA GLU A 136 6.48 -9.09 0.44
C GLU A 136 5.52 -9.87 1.32
N VAL A 137 6.06 -10.74 2.18
CA VAL A 137 5.30 -11.48 3.19
C VAL A 137 5.88 -11.13 4.56
N LYS A 138 5.02 -10.77 5.51
CA LYS A 138 5.40 -10.62 6.93
C LYS A 138 4.50 -11.46 7.80
N VAL A 139 5.11 -12.12 8.79
CA VAL A 139 4.41 -12.89 9.82
C VAL A 139 4.86 -12.36 11.17
N GLN A 140 3.91 -12.13 12.08
CA GLN A 140 4.21 -11.68 13.44
C GLN A 140 3.32 -12.40 14.45
N ALA A 141 3.90 -12.73 15.60
CA ALA A 141 3.18 -13.22 16.75
C ALA A 141 3.40 -12.28 17.95
N ARG A 142 2.33 -12.01 18.71
CA ARG A 142 2.40 -11.30 19.99
C ARG A 142 1.79 -12.16 21.08
N TYR A 143 2.57 -12.43 22.11
CA TYR A 143 2.10 -13.03 23.36
C TYR A 143 2.07 -11.98 24.47
N LYS A 144 0.96 -11.90 25.20
CA LYS A 144 0.79 -11.04 26.38
C LYS A 144 0.65 -11.92 27.62
N PHE A 145 1.53 -11.73 28.60
CA PHE A 145 1.49 -12.41 29.90
C PHE A 145 0.40 -11.81 30.78
#